data_AF-A0A2E1JLN1-F1
#
_entry.id   AF-A0A2E1JLN1-F1
#
_cell.length_a   1.000
_cell.length_b   1.000
_cell.length_c   1.000
_cell.angle_alpha   90.00
_cell.angle_beta   90.00
_cell.angle_gamma   90.00
#
_symmetry.space_group_name_H-M   'P 1'
#
loop_
_entity.id
_entity.type
_entity.pdbx_description
1 polymer ?
#
loop_
_entity_poly.entity_id
_entity_poly.type
_entity_poly.pdbx_seq_one_letter_code
_entity_poly.pdbx_strand_id
1 'polypeptide(L)'
;MKKYKLNESLLLLKNKKEVDEFLRDLCTPAERKALEERWAVAQFLYDSKLSYRDIASKLKTSTTTVTRVARFLTNEPYKGYQKILKRINK
;
A
#
# COMPACT_ATOMS: atom_id res chain seq x y z
N MET A 1 -12.43 29.38 1.72
CA MET A 1 -11.52 28.48 0.97
C MET A 1 -12.33 27.40 0.28
N LYS A 2 -11.98 27.02 -0.95
CA LYS A 2 -12.57 25.86 -1.62
C LYS A 2 -12.12 24.59 -0.89
N LYS A 3 -13.04 23.70 -0.55
CA LYS A 3 -12.74 22.44 0.13
C LYS A 3 -12.32 21.39 -0.90
N TYR A 4 -11.09 20.91 -0.80
CA TYR A 4 -10.57 19.80 -1.63
C TYR A 4 -10.83 18.46 -0.95
N LYS A 5 -11.15 17.42 -1.74
CA LYS A 5 -11.20 16.04 -1.25
C LYS A 5 -9.78 15.48 -1.14
N LEU A 6 -9.57 14.51 -0.24
CA LEU A 6 -8.25 13.92 0.01
C LEU A 6 -7.57 13.40 -1.26
N ASN A 7 -8.32 12.72 -2.14
CA ASN A 7 -7.78 12.21 -3.40
C ASN A 7 -7.31 13.32 -4.36
N GLU A 8 -7.98 14.48 -4.35
CA GLU A 8 -7.57 15.65 -5.13
C GLU A 8 -6.29 16.26 -4.54
N SER A 9 -6.21 16.36 -3.21
CA SER A 9 -5.02 16.85 -2.51
C SER A 9 -3.79 15.96 -2.76
N LEU A 10 -3.95 14.63 -2.80
CA LEU A 10 -2.87 13.69 -3.09
C LEU A 10 -2.23 13.92 -4.48
N LEU A 11 -2.99 14.44 -5.44
CA LEU A 11 -2.49 14.75 -6.79
C LEU A 11 -1.62 16.02 -6.84
N LEU A 12 -1.67 16.86 -5.80
CA LEU A 12 -0.90 18.11 -5.74
C LEU A 12 0.51 17.93 -5.19
N LEU A 13 0.82 16.75 -4.62
CA LEU A 13 2.13 16.41 -4.07
C LEU A 13 3.14 16.18 -5.21
N LYS A 14 4.28 16.86 -5.16
CA LYS A 14 5.25 16.94 -6.28
C LYS A 14 6.46 16.04 -6.11
N ASN A 15 6.83 15.71 -4.87
CA ASN A 15 8.06 14.97 -4.58
C ASN A 15 7.89 14.09 -3.34
N LYS A 16 8.85 13.17 -3.14
CA LYS A 16 8.81 12.21 -2.01
C LYS A 16 8.78 12.90 -0.65
N LYS A 17 9.44 14.05 -0.50
CA LYS A 17 9.50 14.78 0.79
C LYS A 17 8.11 15.32 1.15
N GLU A 18 7.43 15.97 0.21
CA GLU A 18 6.05 16.45 0.41
C GLU A 18 5.09 15.30 0.76
N VAL A 19 5.25 14.13 0.13
CA VAL A 19 4.45 12.94 0.45
C VAL A 19 4.71 12.46 1.88
N ASP A 20 5.98 12.39 2.31
CA ASP A 20 6.33 11.94 3.67
C ASP A 20 5.81 12.90 4.74
N GLU A 21 6.01 14.21 4.54
CA GLU A 21 5.50 15.25 5.44
C GLU A 21 3.97 15.19 5.55
N PHE A 22 3.27 15.11 4.41
CA PHE A 22 1.81 15.04 4.39
C PHE A 22 1.26 13.77 5.07
N LEU A 23 1.88 12.61 4.84
CA LEU A 23 1.46 11.37 5.51
C LEU A 23 1.78 11.36 7.01
N ARG A 24 2.83 12.07 7.45
CA ARG A 24 3.16 12.22 8.87
C ARG A 24 2.14 13.04 9.63
N ASP A 25 1.60 14.07 8.99
CA ASP A 25 0.54 14.90 9.55
C ASP A 25 -0.82 14.20 9.53
N LEU A 26 -1.13 13.48 8.44
CA LEU A 26 -2.44 12.84 8.25
C LEU A 26 -2.64 11.55 9.05
N CYS A 27 -1.58 10.76 9.23
CA CYS A 27 -1.64 9.43 9.82
C CYS A 27 -0.80 9.34 11.08
N THR A 28 -1.26 8.56 12.06
CA THR A 28 -0.46 8.17 13.22
C THR A 28 0.74 7.29 12.81
N PRO A 29 1.79 7.17 13.64
CA PRO A 29 2.91 6.27 13.36
C PRO A 29 2.49 4.82 13.11
N ALA A 30 1.48 4.33 13.85
CA ALA A 30 0.97 2.96 13.68
C ALA A 30 0.25 2.78 12.35
N GLU A 31 -0.54 3.77 11.90
CA GLU A 31 -1.22 3.72 10.60
C GLU A 31 -0.24 3.76 9.45
N ARG A 32 0.79 4.62 9.50
CA ARG A 32 1.83 4.66 8.47
C ARG A 32 2.54 3.30 8.34
N LYS A 33 2.92 2.71 9.47
CA LYS A 33 3.52 1.36 9.49
C LYS A 33 2.58 0.32 8.86
N ALA A 34 1.28 0.37 9.18
CA ALA A 34 0.30 -0.54 8.60
C ALA A 34 0.13 -0.35 7.07
N LEU A 35 0.22 0.89 6.56
CA LEU A 35 0.20 1.17 5.12
C LEU A 35 1.45 0.59 4.43
N GLU A 36 2.63 0.80 5.01
CA GLU A 36 3.89 0.26 4.52
C GLU A 36 3.89 -1.28 4.51
N GLU A 37 3.43 -1.92 5.58
CA GLU A 37 3.29 -3.37 5.66
C GLU A 37 2.37 -3.92 4.56
N ARG A 38 1.19 -3.31 4.37
CA ARG A 38 0.25 -3.72 3.31
C ARG A 38 0.86 -3.57 1.93
N TRP A 39 1.62 -2.49 1.72
CA TRP A 39 2.31 -2.26 0.46
C TRP A 39 3.39 -3.31 0.20
N ALA A 40 4.21 -3.62 1.20
CA ALA A 40 5.24 -4.67 1.10
C ALA A 40 4.62 -6.05 0.82
N VAL A 41 3.54 -6.41 1.52
CA VAL A 41 2.78 -7.65 1.25
C VAL A 41 2.32 -7.69 -0.22
N ALA A 42 1.76 -6.60 -0.73
CA ALA A 42 1.29 -6.53 -2.11
C ALA A 42 2.43 -6.75 -3.13
N GLN A 43 3.64 -6.24 -2.85
CA GLN A 43 4.82 -6.45 -3.68
C GLN A 43 5.26 -7.92 -3.69
N PHE A 44 5.34 -8.57 -2.52
CA PHE A 44 5.70 -9.99 -2.43
C PHE A 44 4.67 -10.90 -3.11
N LEU A 45 3.38 -10.61 -2.93
CA LEU A 45 2.31 -11.35 -3.58
C LEU A 45 2.36 -11.21 -5.11
N TYR A 46 2.72 -10.02 -5.62
CA TYR A 46 2.82 -9.78 -7.05
C TYR A 46 3.98 -10.55 -7.70
N ASP A 47 5.13 -10.64 -7.03
CA ASP A 47 6.29 -11.43 -7.49
C ASP A 47 6.02 -12.95 -7.51
N SER A 48 4.96 -13.42 -6.81
CA SER A 48 4.46 -14.81 -6.83
C SER A 48 5.48 -15.90 -6.42
N LYS A 49 6.56 -15.54 -5.72
CA LYS A 49 7.62 -16.48 -5.32
C LYS A 49 7.45 -17.11 -3.93
N LEU A 50 6.59 -16.54 -3.09
CA LEU A 50 6.48 -16.90 -1.67
C LEU A 50 5.04 -17.32 -1.32
N SER A 51 4.90 -18.31 -0.44
CA SER A 51 3.59 -18.67 0.10
C SER A 51 3.09 -17.59 1.09
N TYR A 52 1.78 -17.59 1.38
CA TYR A 52 1.21 -16.62 2.33
C TYR A 52 1.84 -16.71 3.72
N ARG A 53 2.24 -17.92 4.15
CA ARG A 53 2.92 -18.15 5.42
C ARG A 53 4.32 -17.55 5.42
N ASP A 54 5.06 -17.72 4.33
CA ASP A 54 6.41 -17.16 4.18
C ASP A 54 6.38 -15.64 4.20
N ILE A 55 5.41 -15.03 3.49
CA ILE A 55 5.21 -13.58 3.47
C ILE A 55 4.87 -13.07 4.87
N ALA A 56 3.94 -13.73 5.58
CA ALA A 56 3.56 -13.37 6.94
C ALA A 56 4.75 -13.41 7.89
N SER A 57 5.56 -14.48 7.83
CA SER A 57 6.75 -14.64 8.66
C SER A 57 7.82 -13.59 8.34
N LYS A 58 8.13 -13.39 7.05
CA LYS A 58 9.15 -12.43 6.60
C LYS A 58 8.83 -10.99 6.95
N LEU A 59 7.57 -10.59 6.83
CA LEU A 59 7.09 -9.25 7.15
C LEU A 59 6.65 -9.08 8.61
N LYS A 60 6.78 -10.13 9.44
CA LYS A 60 6.31 -10.14 10.83
C LYS A 60 4.87 -9.64 10.96
N THR A 61 4.01 -10.03 10.02
CA THR A 61 2.60 -9.65 9.98
C THR A 61 1.71 -10.88 10.08
N SER A 62 0.43 -10.68 10.36
CA SER A 62 -0.52 -11.79 10.47
C SER A 62 -0.84 -12.38 9.09
N THR A 63 -1.09 -13.69 9.03
CA THR A 63 -1.62 -14.34 7.83
C THR A 63 -2.96 -13.74 7.39
N THR A 64 -3.78 -13.29 8.35
CA THR A 64 -5.03 -12.55 8.08
C THR A 64 -4.78 -11.25 7.30
N THR A 65 -3.72 -10.51 7.62
CA THR A 65 -3.30 -9.32 6.86
C THR A 65 -2.93 -9.70 5.43
N VAL A 66 -2.14 -10.76 5.27
CA VAL A 66 -1.70 -11.24 3.94
C VAL A 66 -2.90 -11.62 3.06
N THR A 67 -3.82 -12.43 3.59
CA THR A 67 -5.02 -12.85 2.87
C THR A 67 -5.90 -11.66 2.47
N ARG A 68 -6.03 -10.64 3.34
CA ARG A 68 -6.78 -9.43 3.01
C ARG A 68 -6.13 -8.66 1.87
N VAL A 69 -4.80 -8.46 1.91
CA VAL A 69 -4.09 -7.76 0.83
C VAL A 69 -4.19 -8.55 -0.48
N ALA A 70 -4.05 -9.87 -0.44
CA ALA A 70 -4.21 -10.73 -1.61
C ALA A 70 -5.57 -10.54 -2.28
N ARG A 71 -6.67 -10.57 -1.50
CA ARG A 71 -8.01 -10.30 -2.02
C ARG A 71 -8.10 -8.94 -2.74
N PHE A 72 -7.57 -7.87 -2.16
CA PHE A 72 -7.59 -6.54 -2.79
C PHE A 72 -6.65 -6.41 -3.99
N LEU A 73 -5.59 -7.23 -4.03
CA LEU A 73 -4.68 -7.29 -5.16
C LEU A 73 -5.31 -8.03 -6.36
N THR A 74 -6.03 -9.13 -6.14
CA THR A 74 -6.48 -10.01 -7.23
C THR A 74 -7.98 -9.99 -7.50
N ASN A 75 -8.83 -9.86 -6.47
CA ASN A 75 -10.27 -10.11 -6.58
C ASN A 75 -11.11 -8.83 -6.65
N GLU A 76 -10.65 -7.73 -6.07
CA GLU A 76 -11.43 -6.47 -6.03
C GLU A 76 -11.36 -5.70 -7.37
N PRO A 77 -12.46 -5.03 -7.79
CA PRO A 77 -12.57 -4.42 -9.12
C PRO A 77 -11.69 -3.18 -9.31
N TYR A 78 -11.18 -2.58 -8.22
CA TYR A 78 -10.47 -1.29 -8.24
C TYR A 78 -9.08 -1.38 -8.89
N LYS A 79 -8.42 -2.55 -8.81
CA LYS A 79 -7.09 -2.83 -9.39
C LYS A 79 -6.00 -1.79 -9.06
N GLY A 80 -6.12 -1.10 -7.92
CA GLY A 80 -5.21 -0.03 -7.50
C GLY A 80 -3.77 -0.53 -7.30
N TYR A 81 -3.60 -1.61 -6.53
CA TYR A 81 -2.30 -2.25 -6.33
C TYR A 81 -1.67 -2.68 -7.67
N GLN A 82 -2.42 -3.44 -8.49
CA GLN A 82 -1.93 -3.91 -9.79
C GLN A 82 -1.47 -2.76 -10.69
N LYS A 83 -2.21 -1.64 -10.72
CA LYS A 83 -1.86 -0.48 -11.55
C LYS A 83 -0.49 0.11 -11.18
N ILE A 84 -0.23 0.30 -9.88
CA ILE A 84 1.05 0.86 -9.42
C ILE A 84 2.17 -0.18 -9.54
N LEU A 85 1.92 -1.43 -9.17
CA LEU A 85 2.91 -2.51 -9.30
C LEU A 85 3.36 -2.71 -10.76
N LYS A 86 2.44 -2.62 -11.74
CA LYS A 86 2.78 -2.66 -13.17
C LYS A 86 3.63 -1.47 -13.61
N ARG A 87 3.45 -0.28 -13.03
CA ARG A 87 4.26 0.91 -13.35
C ARG A 87 5.68 0.82 -12.79
N ILE A 88 5.85 0.17 -11.63
CA ILE A 88 7.15 0.03 -10.96
C ILE A 88 7.97 -1.10 -11.59
N ASN A 89 7.33 -2.18 -12.04
CA ASN A 89 8.00 -3.34 -12.65
C ASN A 89 8.08 -3.26 -14.19
N LYS A 90 7.94 -2.05 -14.75
CA LYS A 90 8.15 -1.79 -16.18
C LYS A 90 9.50 -1.11 -16.35
#